data_AF-A0A3S1K6Z6-F1
#
_entry.id   AF-A0A3S1K6Z6-F1
#
_cell.length_a   1.000
_cell.length_b   1.000
_cell.length_c   1.000
_cell.angle_alpha   90.00
_cell.angle_beta   90.00
_cell.angle_gamma   90.00
#
_symmetry.space_group_name_H-M   'P 1'
#
loop_
_entity.id
_entity.type
_entity.pdbx_description
1 polymer ?
#
loop_
_entity_poly.entity_id
_entity_poly.type
_entity_poly.pdbx_seq_one_letter_code
_entity_poly.pdbx_strand_id
1 'polypeptide(L)'
;MKTVVSTSFTRRSVVAGLAVAPMALAAADNSSAQANQTTPENSLYERLGGVFAIAAVVDHFSDAIVKNPIVGQTSENPQLREWHTKNLGRLPGLKFMRTLWVCDVSGGPFKFVATKPGTTHLGLEEAHRDLRISPVEFDEVAAELGRTLDHFKVPKPEKTEVLAAFAAHKDEVTAGFVKQG
;
A
#
# COMPACT_ATOMS: atom_id res chain seq x y z
N MET A 1 12.78 36.07 -34.03
CA MET A 1 12.82 34.68 -34.52
C MET A 1 11.91 33.86 -33.61
N LYS A 2 10.63 33.65 -33.96
CA LYS A 2 10.06 32.41 -34.54
C LYS A 2 10.75 31.16 -33.94
N THR A 3 10.05 30.30 -33.19
CA THR A 3 9.17 29.29 -33.79
C THR A 3 8.11 28.78 -32.80
N VAL A 4 6.85 28.80 -33.23
CA VAL A 4 5.73 28.02 -32.67
C VAL A 4 5.76 26.65 -33.34
N VAL A 5 5.80 25.56 -32.57
CA VAL A 5 5.63 24.20 -33.11
C VAL A 5 4.24 23.71 -32.73
N SER A 6 3.34 23.82 -33.70
CA SER A 6 2.07 23.08 -33.74
C SER A 6 2.34 21.73 -34.40
N THR A 7 1.96 20.63 -33.75
CA THR A 7 1.81 19.34 -34.44
C THR A 7 0.52 18.67 -33.99
N SER A 8 -0.49 18.75 -34.85
CA SER A 8 -1.75 18.04 -34.74
C SER A 8 -1.54 16.57 -35.14
N PHE A 9 -1.74 15.64 -34.23
CA PHE A 9 -1.80 14.21 -34.57
C PHE A 9 -3.25 13.83 -34.88
N THR A 10 -3.60 13.86 -36.17
CA THR A 10 -4.79 13.18 -36.70
C THR A 10 -4.32 11.89 -37.34
N ARG A 11 -4.74 10.73 -36.84
CA ARG A 11 -4.74 9.50 -37.65
C ARG A 11 -6.13 8.85 -37.63
N ARG A 12 -6.68 8.83 -38.84
CA ARG A 12 -8.00 8.36 -39.24
C ARG A 12 -8.13 6.85 -39.06
N SER A 13 -9.34 6.45 -38.69
CA SER A 13 -9.91 5.11 -38.78
C SER A 13 -9.82 4.55 -40.21
N VAL A 14 -9.62 3.23 -40.31
CA VAL A 14 -9.94 2.45 -41.51
C VAL A 14 -10.89 1.33 -41.09
N VAL A 15 -12.05 1.32 -41.75
CA VAL A 15 -13.10 0.30 -41.70
C VAL A 15 -12.99 -0.55 -42.99
N ALA A 16 -13.51 -1.78 -42.92
CA ALA A 16 -13.84 -2.75 -43.99
C ALA A 16 -12.98 -4.03 -43.84
N GLY A 17 -13.50 -5.24 -43.65
CA GLY A 17 -14.83 -5.78 -43.96
C GLY A 17 -14.66 -6.85 -45.04
N LEU A 18 -14.94 -8.13 -44.72
CA LEU A 18 -15.34 -9.13 -45.71
C LEU A 18 -16.08 -10.30 -45.05
N ALA A 19 -17.26 -10.58 -45.60
CA ALA A 19 -18.23 -11.66 -45.38
C ALA A 19 -17.77 -12.98 -46.08
N VAL A 20 -18.33 -14.20 -45.95
CA VAL A 20 -19.35 -14.94 -45.15
C VAL A 20 -19.15 -16.42 -45.57
N ALA A 21 -19.42 -17.41 -44.68
CA ALA A 21 -20.04 -18.68 -45.06
C ALA A 21 -20.66 -19.38 -43.82
N PRO A 22 -21.89 -19.94 -43.91
CA PRO A 22 -22.59 -20.53 -42.78
C PRO A 22 -22.20 -22.01 -42.62
N MET A 23 -21.74 -22.40 -41.43
CA MET A 23 -21.63 -23.80 -41.05
C MET A 23 -22.67 -24.08 -39.98
N ALA A 24 -23.76 -24.75 -40.39
CA ALA A 24 -24.76 -25.26 -39.47
C ALA A 24 -24.12 -26.34 -38.59
N LEU A 25 -23.91 -26.02 -37.32
CA LEU A 25 -23.62 -27.01 -36.28
C LEU A 25 -24.86 -27.15 -35.40
N ALA A 26 -25.29 -28.40 -35.25
CA ALA A 26 -26.43 -28.84 -34.48
C ALA A 26 -26.45 -28.26 -33.07
N ALA A 27 -27.64 -27.86 -32.62
CA ALA A 27 -27.92 -27.59 -31.22
C ALA A 27 -27.74 -28.89 -30.43
N ALA A 28 -26.65 -28.99 -29.67
CA ALA A 28 -26.57 -29.87 -28.52
C ALA A 28 -26.99 -29.03 -27.31
N ASP A 29 -28.13 -29.38 -26.72
CA ASP A 29 -28.58 -28.88 -25.43
C ASP A 29 -27.58 -29.31 -24.35
N ASN A 30 -26.55 -28.50 -24.12
CA ASN A 30 -25.71 -28.58 -22.93
C ASN A 30 -26.21 -27.56 -21.89
N SER A 31 -27.44 -27.77 -21.43
CA SER A 31 -27.94 -27.16 -20.20
C SER A 31 -27.40 -27.93 -18.99
N SER A 32 -26.10 -27.77 -18.68
CA SER A 32 -25.55 -28.12 -17.37
C SER A 32 -24.13 -27.58 -17.24
N ALA A 33 -23.90 -26.86 -16.15
CA ALA A 33 -22.64 -26.27 -15.70
C ALA A 33 -22.23 -24.95 -16.37
N GLN A 34 -23.08 -23.93 -16.22
CA GLN A 34 -22.55 -22.58 -15.95
C GLN A 34 -21.76 -22.70 -14.63
N ALA A 35 -20.47 -23.02 -14.72
CA ALA A 35 -19.55 -22.81 -13.61
C ALA A 35 -19.78 -21.37 -13.16
N ASN A 36 -20.06 -21.17 -11.87
CA ASN A 36 -19.90 -19.86 -11.25
C ASN A 36 -18.45 -19.45 -11.48
N GLN A 37 -18.20 -18.77 -12.60
CA GLN A 37 -17.04 -17.94 -12.81
C GLN A 37 -17.20 -16.85 -11.76
N THR A 38 -16.72 -17.12 -10.55
CA THR A 38 -16.40 -16.05 -9.61
C THR A 38 -15.46 -15.14 -10.38
N THR A 39 -15.98 -14.01 -10.85
CA THR A 39 -15.15 -12.87 -11.24
C THR A 39 -14.07 -12.75 -10.18
N PRO A 40 -12.77 -12.75 -10.56
CA PRO A 40 -11.71 -12.58 -9.59
C PRO A 40 -12.08 -11.43 -8.68
N GLU A 41 -12.10 -11.64 -7.36
CA GLU A 41 -12.33 -10.52 -6.46
C GLU A 41 -11.26 -9.48 -6.76
N ASN A 42 -11.69 -8.22 -6.90
CA ASN A 42 -10.78 -7.10 -7.07
C ASN A 42 -9.71 -7.18 -5.97
N SER A 43 -8.46 -6.93 -6.36
CA SER A 43 -7.34 -6.85 -5.42
C SER A 43 -7.66 -5.87 -4.28
N LEU A 44 -7.05 -6.07 -3.11
CA LEU A 44 -7.19 -5.10 -2.02
C LEU A 44 -6.77 -3.69 -2.48
N TYR A 45 -5.75 -3.58 -3.35
CA TYR A 45 -5.32 -2.33 -3.96
C TYR A 45 -6.46 -1.61 -4.69
N GLU A 46 -7.21 -2.32 -5.52
CA GLU A 46 -8.36 -1.76 -6.26
C GLU A 46 -9.49 -1.39 -5.31
N ARG A 47 -9.79 -2.23 -4.32
CA ARG A 47 -10.83 -1.95 -3.31
C ARG A 47 -10.47 -0.74 -2.42
N LEU A 48 -9.19 -0.51 -2.16
CA LEU A 48 -8.68 0.66 -1.46
C LEU A 48 -8.68 1.95 -2.32
N GLY A 49 -9.02 1.87 -3.60
CA GLY A 49 -9.05 3.02 -4.51
C GLY A 49 -7.72 3.37 -5.16
N GLY A 50 -6.76 2.44 -5.13
CA GLY A 50 -5.46 2.57 -5.78
C GLY A 50 -4.50 3.58 -5.11
N VAL A 51 -3.38 3.83 -5.77
CA VAL A 51 -2.21 4.54 -5.18
C VAL A 51 -2.53 5.93 -4.63
N PHE A 52 -3.42 6.70 -5.26
CA PHE A 52 -3.74 8.06 -4.78
C PHE A 52 -4.52 8.02 -3.47
N ALA A 53 -5.48 7.10 -3.32
CA ALA A 53 -6.22 6.92 -2.08
C ALA A 53 -5.30 6.38 -0.97
N ILE A 54 -4.45 5.40 -1.30
CA ILE A 54 -3.44 4.87 -0.39
C ILE A 54 -2.47 5.96 0.06
N ALA A 55 -1.97 6.79 -0.86
CA ALA A 55 -1.05 7.88 -0.54
C ALA A 55 -1.68 8.90 0.41
N ALA A 56 -2.97 9.23 0.25
CA ALA A 56 -3.67 10.14 1.15
C ALA A 56 -3.80 9.56 2.58
N VAL A 57 -4.14 8.26 2.70
CA VAL A 57 -4.17 7.54 3.98
C VAL A 57 -2.79 7.57 4.63
N VAL A 58 -1.73 7.25 3.88
CA VAL A 58 -0.35 7.21 4.38
C VAL A 58 0.17 8.59 4.78
N ASP A 59 -0.20 9.63 4.04
CA ASP A 59 0.15 11.02 4.34
C ASP A 59 -0.40 11.44 5.70
N HIS A 60 -1.71 11.26 5.91
CA HIS A 60 -2.38 11.52 7.18
C HIS A 60 -1.80 10.67 8.32
N PHE A 61 -1.67 9.36 8.12
CA PHE A 61 -1.13 8.43 9.11
C PHE A 61 0.27 8.84 9.57
N SER A 62 1.14 9.19 8.63
CA SER A 62 2.52 9.57 8.96
C SER A 62 2.58 10.87 9.77
N ASP A 63 1.71 11.84 9.46
CA ASP A 63 1.62 13.08 10.25
C ASP A 63 0.99 12.86 11.62
N ALA A 64 0.05 11.91 11.74
CA ALA A 64 -0.54 11.51 13.02
C ALA A 64 0.50 10.85 13.93
N ILE A 65 1.31 9.93 13.40
CA ILE A 65 2.41 9.28 14.15
C ILE A 65 3.39 10.30 14.71
N VAL A 66 3.77 11.33 13.94
CA VAL A 66 4.67 12.38 14.42
C VAL A 66 4.12 13.06 15.68
N LYS A 67 2.81 13.28 15.74
CA LYS A 67 2.12 13.96 16.85
C LYS A 67 1.67 13.01 17.97
N ASN A 68 1.78 11.70 17.77
CA ASN A 68 1.32 10.71 18.73
C ASN A 68 2.17 10.77 20.01
N PRO A 69 1.56 10.78 21.20
CA PRO A 69 2.30 10.98 22.45
C PRO A 69 3.21 9.80 22.82
N ILE A 70 2.90 8.59 22.36
CA ILE A 70 3.61 7.36 22.71
C ILE A 70 4.73 7.06 21.69
N VAL A 71 4.48 7.26 20.40
CA VAL A 71 5.41 6.87 19.32
C VAL A 71 6.02 8.05 18.54
N GLY A 72 5.60 9.27 18.84
CA GLY A 72 5.99 10.50 18.13
C GLY A 72 6.97 11.39 18.90
N GLN A 73 6.79 12.70 18.76
CA GLN A 73 7.69 13.75 19.28
C GLN A 73 7.88 13.77 20.80
N THR A 74 6.93 13.22 21.55
CA THR A 74 6.99 13.16 23.02
C THR A 74 7.11 11.74 23.55
N SER A 75 7.39 10.77 22.67
CA SER A 75 7.59 9.36 23.02
C SER A 75 8.59 9.23 24.17
N GLU A 76 8.38 8.28 25.09
CA GLU A 76 9.36 7.96 26.14
C GLU A 76 10.62 7.30 25.54
N ASN A 77 10.47 6.54 24.44
CA ASN A 77 11.58 5.95 23.71
C ASN A 77 12.46 7.04 23.06
N PRO A 78 13.73 7.17 23.48
CA PRO A 78 14.59 8.25 23.03
C PRO A 78 14.92 8.16 21.54
N GLN A 79 14.98 6.96 20.96
CA GLN A 79 15.26 6.77 19.53
C GLN A 79 14.07 7.22 18.66
N LEU A 80 12.84 6.88 19.05
CA LEU A 80 11.63 7.38 18.39
C LEU A 80 11.52 8.89 18.53
N ARG A 81 11.70 9.43 19.74
CA ARG A 81 11.66 10.88 19.99
C ARG A 81 12.70 11.64 19.16
N GLU A 82 13.94 11.15 19.09
CA GLU A 82 14.99 11.76 18.27
C GLU A 82 14.64 11.73 16.77
N TRP A 83 14.12 10.62 16.27
CA TRP A 83 13.68 10.54 14.87
C TRP A 83 12.61 11.61 14.57
N HIS A 84 11.57 11.71 15.41
CA HIS A 84 10.44 12.61 15.20
C HIS A 84 10.72 14.09 15.48
N THR A 85 11.87 14.43 16.08
CA THR A 85 12.26 15.82 16.38
C THR A 85 13.41 16.33 15.51
N LYS A 86 14.34 15.46 15.11
CA LYS A 86 15.56 15.87 14.38
C LYS A 86 15.61 15.39 12.93
N ASN A 87 14.78 14.42 12.53
CA ASN A 87 14.90 13.76 11.22
C ASN A 87 13.68 13.96 10.31
N LEU A 88 12.77 14.89 10.63
CA LEU A 88 11.54 15.12 9.86
C LEU A 88 11.77 15.56 8.40
N GLY A 89 12.96 16.06 8.06
CA GLY A 89 13.34 16.29 6.65
C GLY A 89 13.28 15.02 5.78
N ARG A 90 13.33 13.83 6.38
CA ARG A 90 13.18 12.54 5.70
C ARG A 90 11.73 12.06 5.57
N LEU A 91 10.78 12.72 6.23
CA LEU A 91 9.38 12.31 6.29
C LEU A 91 8.72 12.18 4.91
N PRO A 92 8.95 13.07 3.92
CA PRO A 92 8.39 12.89 2.57
C PRO A 92 8.83 11.57 1.92
N GLY A 93 10.11 11.21 2.06
CA GLY A 93 10.63 9.93 1.57
C GLY A 93 10.00 8.74 2.31
N LEU A 94 9.77 8.86 3.62
CA LEU A 94 9.10 7.82 4.38
C LEU A 94 7.64 7.62 3.96
N LYS A 95 6.89 8.70 3.72
CA LYS A 95 5.51 8.66 3.20
C LYS A 95 5.46 7.94 1.85
N PHE A 96 6.41 8.23 0.96
CA PHE A 96 6.55 7.53 -0.32
C PHE A 96 6.80 6.03 -0.14
N MET A 97 7.79 5.64 0.67
CA MET A 97 8.12 4.22 0.88
C MET A 97 6.97 3.44 1.53
N ARG A 98 6.25 4.05 2.48
CA ARG A 98 5.04 3.45 3.09
C ARG A 98 3.94 3.26 2.06
N THR A 99 3.73 4.23 1.17
CA THR A 99 2.77 4.12 0.07
C THR A 99 3.12 2.96 -0.86
N LEU A 100 4.39 2.82 -1.25
CA LEU A 100 4.84 1.69 -2.07
C LEU A 100 4.62 0.34 -1.39
N TRP A 101 4.94 0.22 -0.10
CA TRP A 101 4.70 -1.00 0.66
C TRP A 101 3.21 -1.38 0.68
N VAL A 102 2.30 -0.43 0.97
CA VAL A 102 0.86 -0.70 0.94
C VAL A 102 0.40 -1.09 -0.46
N CYS A 103 0.91 -0.43 -1.51
CA CYS A 103 0.57 -0.80 -2.88
C CYS A 103 0.98 -2.24 -3.20
N ASP A 104 2.18 -2.67 -2.80
CA ASP A 104 2.67 -4.02 -3.09
C ASP A 104 1.89 -5.09 -2.32
N VAL A 105 1.76 -4.92 -0.99
CA VAL A 105 1.12 -5.92 -0.11
C VAL A 105 -0.39 -6.05 -0.39
N SER A 106 -1.02 -5.02 -0.94
CA SER A 106 -2.44 -5.06 -1.33
C SER A 106 -2.67 -5.63 -2.74
N GLY A 107 -1.63 -6.12 -3.42
CA GLY A 107 -1.73 -6.72 -4.75
C GLY A 107 -1.72 -5.70 -5.90
N GLY A 108 -1.24 -4.49 -5.66
CA GLY A 108 -1.13 -3.42 -6.64
C GLY A 108 0.07 -3.59 -7.59
N PRO A 109 0.18 -2.72 -8.60
CA PRO A 109 1.19 -2.83 -9.66
C PRO A 109 2.58 -2.35 -9.25
N PHE A 110 2.70 -1.64 -8.11
CA PHE A 110 3.96 -1.07 -7.65
C PHE A 110 4.64 -2.02 -6.67
N LYS A 111 5.94 -2.25 -6.88
CA LYS A 111 6.75 -3.11 -6.01
C LYS A 111 7.54 -2.31 -5.00
N PHE A 112 7.53 -2.77 -3.77
CA PHE A 112 8.39 -2.25 -2.72
C PHE A 112 9.79 -2.83 -2.88
N VAL A 113 10.79 -1.96 -2.78
CA VAL A 113 12.20 -2.36 -2.75
C VAL A 113 12.83 -1.76 -1.51
N ALA A 114 13.38 -2.62 -0.66
CA ALA A 114 14.02 -2.19 0.57
C ALA A 114 15.22 -1.28 0.27
N THR A 115 15.33 -0.18 1.03
CA THR A 115 16.50 0.73 0.95
C THR A 115 17.67 0.24 1.80
N LYS A 116 17.39 -0.62 2.78
CA LYS A 116 18.35 -1.36 3.59
C LYS A 116 18.05 -2.84 3.41
N PRO A 117 18.95 -3.65 2.83
CA PRO A 117 18.76 -5.09 2.74
C PRO A 117 18.68 -5.71 4.14
N GLY A 118 17.82 -6.72 4.28
CA GLY A 118 17.72 -7.56 5.46
C GLY A 118 17.64 -9.04 5.08
N THR A 119 17.26 -9.86 6.04
CA THR A 119 16.91 -11.28 5.92
C THR A 119 15.65 -11.50 5.08
N THR A 120 14.70 -10.57 5.10
CA THR A 120 13.51 -10.58 4.24
C THR A 120 13.68 -9.60 3.07
N HIS A 121 12.89 -9.77 2.02
CA HIS A 121 12.85 -8.83 0.89
C HIS A 121 12.39 -7.41 1.30
N LEU A 122 11.71 -7.28 2.44
CA LEU A 122 11.26 -5.99 2.96
C LEU A 122 12.33 -5.28 3.81
N GLY A 123 13.26 -6.03 4.41
CA GLY A 123 14.34 -5.49 5.22
C GLY A 123 13.87 -4.63 6.39
N LEU A 124 12.67 -4.92 6.93
CA LEU A 124 12.05 -4.09 7.97
C LEU A 124 12.81 -4.17 9.28
N GLU A 125 13.43 -5.29 9.60
CA GLU A 125 14.28 -5.44 10.76
C GLU A 125 15.45 -4.47 10.71
N GLU A 126 16.18 -4.36 9.60
CA GLU A 126 17.32 -3.43 9.50
C GLU A 126 16.90 -1.97 9.34
N ALA A 127 15.70 -1.74 8.79
CA ALA A 127 15.11 -0.41 8.74
C ALA A 127 14.73 0.13 10.13
N HIS A 128 14.32 -0.76 11.05
CA HIS A 128 13.78 -0.38 12.37
C HIS A 128 14.69 -0.74 13.56
N ARG A 129 15.76 -1.53 13.37
CA ARG A 129 16.65 -2.04 14.44
C ARG A 129 17.09 -0.96 15.43
N ASP A 130 17.57 0.15 14.90
CA ASP A 130 18.11 1.25 15.71
C ASP A 130 17.02 2.03 16.47
N LEU A 131 15.75 1.88 16.10
CA LEU A 131 14.63 2.55 16.76
C LEU A 131 14.19 1.82 18.04
N ARG A 132 14.61 0.57 18.23
CA ARG A 132 14.30 -0.25 19.42
C ARG A 132 12.81 -0.27 19.78
N ILE A 133 11.96 -0.37 18.75
CA ILE A 133 10.51 -0.31 18.88
C ILE A 133 10.02 -1.51 19.69
N SER A 134 9.40 -1.25 20.83
CA SER A 134 8.79 -2.27 21.67
C SER A 134 7.49 -2.83 21.05
N PRO A 135 7.04 -4.02 21.47
CA PRO A 135 5.75 -4.56 21.04
C PRO A 135 4.56 -3.64 21.31
N VAL A 136 4.59 -2.89 22.42
CA VAL A 136 3.53 -1.94 22.80
C VAL A 136 3.54 -0.72 21.89
N GLU A 137 4.72 -0.20 21.55
CA GLU A 137 4.83 0.90 20.59
C GLU A 137 4.38 0.48 19.19
N PHE A 138 4.70 -0.74 18.76
CA PHE A 138 4.19 -1.29 17.52
C PHE A 138 2.65 -1.34 17.51
N ASP A 139 2.05 -1.82 18.60
CA ASP A 139 0.58 -1.90 18.74
C ASP A 139 -0.06 -0.50 18.71
N GLU A 140 0.61 0.50 19.27
CA GLU A 140 0.15 1.89 19.18
C GLU A 140 0.23 2.44 17.75
N VAL A 141 1.29 2.11 16.99
CA VAL A 141 1.36 2.45 15.56
C VAL A 141 0.22 1.77 14.77
N ALA A 142 -0.09 0.50 15.08
CA ALA A 142 -1.22 -0.19 14.48
C ALA A 142 -2.57 0.45 14.85
N ALA A 143 -2.72 0.92 16.10
CA ALA A 143 -3.90 1.65 16.54
C ALA A 143 -4.06 3.00 15.82
N GLU A 144 -2.97 3.74 15.59
CA GLU A 144 -2.98 4.99 14.80
C GLU A 144 -3.35 4.74 13.33
N LEU A 145 -2.87 3.64 12.75
CA LEU A 145 -3.29 3.21 11.42
C LEU A 145 -4.80 2.93 11.41
N GLY A 146 -5.31 2.22 12.42
CA GLY A 146 -6.73 1.95 12.60
C GLY A 146 -7.58 3.23 12.66
N ARG A 147 -7.15 4.23 13.45
CA ARG A 147 -7.78 5.55 13.54
C ARG A 147 -7.76 6.32 12.21
N THR A 148 -6.64 6.22 11.48
CA THR A 148 -6.54 6.84 10.15
C THR A 148 -7.48 6.19 9.15
N LEU A 149 -7.58 4.86 9.14
CA LEU A 149 -8.53 4.16 8.26
C LEU A 149 -9.98 4.53 8.58
N ASP A 150 -10.32 4.75 9.85
CA ASP A 150 -11.62 5.26 10.27
C ASP A 150 -11.87 6.71 9.80
N HIS A 151 -10.84 7.57 9.86
CA HIS A 151 -10.92 8.94 9.34
C HIS A 151 -11.30 8.97 7.85
N PHE A 152 -10.70 8.09 7.05
CA PHE A 152 -11.02 7.93 5.63
C PHE A 152 -12.26 7.07 5.36
N LYS A 153 -12.91 6.56 6.41
CA LYS A 153 -14.11 5.71 6.31
C LYS A 153 -13.87 4.47 5.44
N VAL A 154 -12.68 3.87 5.54
CA VAL A 154 -12.36 2.63 4.85
C VAL A 154 -13.30 1.53 5.35
N PRO A 155 -13.97 0.77 4.46
CA PRO A 155 -14.92 -0.23 4.91
C PRO A 155 -14.26 -1.34 5.74
N LYS A 156 -15.05 -1.98 6.60
CA LYS A 156 -14.56 -2.93 7.60
C LYS A 156 -13.73 -4.10 7.01
N PRO A 157 -14.11 -4.73 5.87
CA PRO A 157 -13.31 -5.79 5.26
C PRO A 157 -11.90 -5.31 4.91
N GLU A 158 -11.79 -4.22 4.15
CA GLU A 158 -10.51 -3.66 3.70
C GLU A 158 -9.67 -3.19 4.90
N LYS A 159 -10.29 -2.54 5.90
CA LYS A 159 -9.61 -2.15 7.14
C LYS A 159 -9.00 -3.36 7.85
N THR A 160 -9.73 -4.46 7.93
CA THR A 160 -9.28 -5.68 8.61
C THR A 160 -8.08 -6.27 7.88
N GLU A 161 -8.13 -6.35 6.55
CA GLU A 161 -7.04 -6.87 5.73
C GLU A 161 -5.79 -5.99 5.81
N VAL A 162 -5.94 -4.65 5.77
CA VAL A 162 -4.81 -3.72 5.92
C VAL A 162 -4.15 -3.87 7.29
N LEU A 163 -4.93 -3.96 8.36
CA LEU A 163 -4.39 -4.14 9.72
C LEU A 163 -3.74 -5.52 9.90
N ALA A 164 -4.27 -6.57 9.27
CA ALA A 164 -3.67 -7.89 9.27
C ALA A 164 -2.33 -7.91 8.54
N ALA A 165 -2.25 -7.28 7.35
CA ALA A 165 -1.01 -7.12 6.60
C ALA A 165 0.04 -6.33 7.39
N PHE A 166 -0.37 -5.27 8.10
CA PHE A 166 0.52 -4.52 8.99
C PHE A 166 1.04 -5.39 10.14
N ALA A 167 0.14 -6.08 10.85
CA ALA A 167 0.46 -6.90 12.02
C ALA A 167 1.41 -8.07 11.71
N ALA A 168 1.39 -8.58 10.46
CA ALA A 168 2.29 -9.65 10.02
C ALA A 168 3.79 -9.28 10.13
N HIS A 169 4.12 -7.97 10.20
CA HIS A 169 5.50 -7.49 10.30
C HIS A 169 5.96 -7.17 11.72
N LYS A 170 5.17 -7.50 12.75
CA LYS A 170 5.50 -7.16 14.14
C LYS A 170 6.87 -7.69 14.58
N ASP A 171 7.18 -8.94 14.25
CA ASP A 171 8.44 -9.57 14.63
C ASP A 171 9.65 -8.91 13.95
N GLU A 172 9.53 -8.54 12.67
CA GLU A 172 10.59 -7.83 11.94
C GLU A 172 10.83 -6.44 12.55
N VAL A 173 9.77 -5.65 12.74
CA VAL A 173 9.87 -4.26 13.22
C VAL A 173 10.38 -4.17 14.66
N THR A 174 10.05 -5.16 15.50
CA THR A 174 10.46 -5.20 16.90
C THR A 174 11.79 -5.94 17.14
N ALA A 175 12.44 -6.46 16.09
CA ALA A 175 13.67 -7.25 16.20
C ALA A 175 14.86 -6.53 16.89
N GLY A 176 14.85 -5.20 16.93
CA GLY A 176 15.85 -4.39 17.64
C GLY A 176 15.54 -4.14 19.12
N PHE A 177 14.36 -4.55 19.60
CA PHE A 177 13.94 -4.33 20.98
C PHE A 177 14.64 -5.30 21.94
N VAL A 178 15.19 -4.75 23.02
CA VAL A 178 15.76 -5.51 24.13
C VAL A 178 14.99 -5.12 25.38
N LYS A 179 14.28 -6.09 25.98
CA LYS A 179 13.56 -5.88 27.24
C LYS A 179 14.58 -5.49 28.31
N GLN A 180 14.45 -4.29 28.87
CA GLN A 180 15.22 -3.93 30.06
C GLN A 180 14.71 -4.80 31.22
N GLY A 181 15.64 -5.50 31.88
CA GLY A 181 15.37 -6.39 33.01
C GLY A 181 14.98 -5.64 34.27
#